data_AF-A0A969G691-F1
#
_entry.id   AF-A0A969G691-F1
#
_cell.length_a   1.000
_cell.length_b   1.000
_cell.length_c   1.000
_cell.angle_alpha   90.00
_cell.angle_beta   90.00
_cell.angle_gamma   90.00
#
_symmetry.space_group_name_H-M   'P 1'
#
loop_
_entity.id
_entity.type
_entity.pdbx_description
1 polymer ?
#
loop_
_entity_poly.entity_id
_entity_poly.type
_entity_poly.pdbx_seq_one_letter_code
_entity_poly.pdbx_strand_id
1 'polypeptide(L)'
;FLETDGKDLQRQLEALHQLDPFREAVTIWQFLSLTSQQGSQAAIAELKQQQQIDPKLQNKIEAILGRVENTLSQQARPLSANSKLIGKLQRAYRLQPQTWLQPEGAEIALDPNKNWYTLEVSRFFDGEQWQQVPFNLDLSKFVPGQALWQILGLDQDPQILIGQPNLAQPNIQGFGQARGVQFKDGKLTVLVESYQSQAIAETLGFGAKTLRWLNPDAMSIQTLAALEPAWVDEIVLNLWRHLRASDLRFEGIAPPEANLLEEFGAWQIQPIELTGNNHPEARVTVYLDSRGKLAVPSLIGSDNSQLRAYNLIFGDTGELIYSELSQTGGSTLTAIADLQDGGMASLVFRDNAGNYTFKRWQNSQRTFKDF
;
A
#
# COMPACT_ATOMS: atom_id res chain seq x y z
N PHE A 1 -4.53 -4.26 31.95
CA PHE A 1 -5.10 -4.90 33.14
C PHE A 1 -5.72 -6.27 32.84
N LEU A 2 -6.30 -6.51 31.64
CA LEU A 2 -6.88 -7.81 31.27
C LEU A 2 -5.97 -8.76 30.47
N GLU A 3 -4.82 -8.30 29.96
CA GLU A 3 -3.97 -9.14 29.09
C GLU A 3 -2.89 -9.94 29.84
N THR A 4 -2.47 -9.53 31.03
CA THR A 4 -1.30 -10.16 31.67
C THR A 4 -1.66 -11.48 32.39
N ASP A 5 -2.94 -11.68 32.74
CA ASP A 5 -3.41 -12.80 33.57
C ASP A 5 -4.62 -13.55 32.99
N GLY A 6 -4.87 -13.55 31.67
CA GLY A 6 -6.11 -14.10 31.09
C GLY A 6 -6.44 -15.56 31.48
N LYS A 7 -5.43 -16.42 31.65
CA LYS A 7 -5.61 -17.81 32.14
C LYS A 7 -5.85 -17.90 33.66
N ASP A 8 -5.34 -16.95 34.43
CA ASP A 8 -5.53 -16.89 35.88
C ASP A 8 -6.86 -16.21 36.24
N LEU A 9 -7.31 -15.24 35.43
CA LEU A 9 -8.61 -14.60 35.57
C LEU A 9 -9.74 -15.61 35.31
N GLN A 10 -9.61 -16.46 34.29
CA GLN A 10 -10.61 -17.49 33.97
C GLN A 10 -10.73 -18.54 35.08
N ARG A 11 -9.59 -18.96 35.65
CA ARG A 11 -9.52 -19.90 36.79
C ARG A 11 -10.09 -19.27 38.08
N GLN A 12 -9.83 -17.99 38.32
CA GLN A 12 -10.39 -17.24 39.46
C GLN A 12 -11.88 -16.97 39.31
N LEU A 13 -12.36 -16.69 38.09
CA LEU A 13 -13.77 -16.53 37.77
C LEU A 13 -14.53 -17.84 37.99
N GLU A 14 -14.01 -18.99 37.56
CA GLU A 14 -14.60 -20.31 37.85
C GLU A 14 -14.69 -20.61 39.35
N ALA A 15 -13.65 -20.25 40.12
CA ALA A 15 -13.65 -20.40 41.57
C ALA A 15 -14.66 -19.47 42.28
N LEU A 16 -14.85 -18.25 41.77
CA LEU A 16 -15.83 -17.28 42.28
C LEU A 16 -17.26 -17.59 41.81
N HIS A 17 -17.46 -18.28 40.68
CA HIS A 17 -18.79 -18.70 40.20
C HIS A 17 -19.50 -19.66 41.15
N GLN A 18 -18.72 -20.45 41.89
CA GLN A 18 -19.18 -21.40 42.90
C GLN A 18 -19.62 -20.72 44.21
N LEU A 19 -19.34 -19.42 44.38
CA LEU A 19 -19.68 -18.63 45.56
C LEU A 19 -20.87 -17.70 45.24
N ASP A 20 -21.98 -17.92 45.94
CA ASP A 20 -23.31 -17.37 45.63
C ASP A 20 -23.42 -15.83 45.47
N PRO A 21 -22.62 -14.94 46.10
CA PRO A 21 -22.76 -13.51 45.83
C PRO A 21 -22.10 -13.03 44.52
N PHE A 22 -21.27 -13.84 43.86
CA PHE A 22 -20.47 -13.39 42.70
C PHE A 22 -20.92 -13.98 41.37
N ARG A 23 -21.89 -14.90 41.37
CA ARG A 23 -22.37 -15.62 40.17
C ARG A 23 -22.78 -14.69 39.04
N GLU A 24 -23.47 -13.59 39.35
CA GLU A 24 -23.92 -12.59 38.39
C GLU A 24 -22.74 -11.84 37.75
N ALA A 25 -21.84 -11.30 38.57
CA ALA A 25 -20.68 -10.54 38.12
C ALA A 25 -19.72 -11.40 37.29
N VAL A 26 -19.47 -12.64 37.72
CA VAL A 26 -18.64 -13.61 37.02
C VAL A 26 -19.21 -13.93 35.63
N THR A 27 -20.51 -14.14 35.53
CA THR A 27 -21.18 -14.44 34.26
C THR A 27 -21.07 -13.23 33.31
N ILE A 28 -21.29 -12.01 33.80
CA ILE A 28 -21.08 -10.79 33.02
C ILE A 28 -19.64 -10.69 32.51
N TRP A 29 -18.64 -10.96 33.36
CA TRP A 29 -17.23 -10.94 32.98
C TRP A 29 -16.87 -12.03 31.95
N GLN A 30 -17.45 -13.22 32.04
CA GLN A 30 -17.27 -14.27 31.04
C GLN A 30 -17.76 -13.81 29.66
N PHE A 31 -18.96 -13.21 29.58
CA PHE A 31 -19.50 -12.73 28.31
C PHE A 31 -18.78 -11.48 27.78
N LEU A 32 -18.26 -10.61 28.65
CA LEU A 32 -17.37 -9.51 28.25
C LEU A 32 -16.04 -10.02 27.68
N SER A 33 -15.45 -11.04 28.31
CA SER A 33 -14.24 -11.69 27.80
C SER A 33 -14.50 -12.36 26.45
N LEU A 34 -15.62 -13.08 26.31
CA LEU A 34 -16.01 -13.70 25.05
C LEU A 34 -16.22 -12.65 23.94
N THR A 35 -16.85 -11.52 24.29
CA THR A 35 -17.03 -10.37 23.39
C THR A 35 -15.67 -9.80 22.93
N SER A 36 -14.68 -9.72 23.82
CA SER A 36 -13.33 -9.25 23.45
C SER A 36 -12.61 -10.20 22.49
N GLN A 37 -12.89 -11.51 22.57
CA GLN A 37 -12.20 -12.53 21.77
C GLN A 37 -12.90 -12.79 20.43
N GLN A 38 -14.23 -12.77 20.41
CA GLN A 38 -15.05 -13.29 19.31
C GLN A 38 -16.09 -12.29 18.79
N GLY A 39 -16.22 -11.12 19.43
CA GLY A 39 -17.25 -10.13 19.10
C GLY A 39 -18.55 -10.31 19.89
N SER A 40 -19.32 -9.22 19.93
CA SER A 40 -20.59 -9.07 20.67
C SER A 40 -21.66 -10.06 20.21
N GLN A 41 -21.82 -10.26 18.89
CA GLN A 41 -22.84 -11.15 18.34
C GLN A 41 -22.57 -12.62 18.67
N ALA A 42 -21.30 -13.06 18.63
CA ALA A 42 -20.91 -14.40 19.05
C ALA A 42 -21.20 -14.60 20.54
N ALA A 43 -20.88 -13.60 21.37
CA ALA A 43 -21.20 -13.64 22.80
C ALA A 43 -22.70 -13.64 23.09
N ILE A 44 -23.51 -12.89 22.33
CA ILE A 44 -24.98 -12.87 22.44
C ILE A 44 -25.58 -14.19 21.95
N ALA A 45 -25.05 -14.78 20.87
CA ALA A 45 -25.48 -16.08 20.37
C ALA A 45 -25.20 -17.19 21.41
N GLU A 46 -24.00 -17.19 21.99
CA GLU A 46 -23.61 -18.09 23.07
C GLU A 46 -24.48 -17.88 24.32
N LEU A 47 -24.77 -16.63 24.68
CA LEU A 47 -25.65 -16.27 25.80
C LEU A 47 -27.06 -16.83 25.60
N LYS A 48 -27.59 -16.75 24.38
CA LYS A 48 -28.92 -17.27 24.03
C LYS A 48 -28.99 -18.80 24.00
N GLN A 49 -27.86 -19.48 23.81
CA GLN A 49 -27.80 -20.94 23.86
C GLN A 49 -27.76 -21.48 25.31
N GLN A 50 -27.35 -20.67 26.29
CA GLN A 50 -27.29 -21.07 27.69
C GLN A 50 -28.67 -21.00 28.38
N GLN A 51 -29.34 -22.16 28.46
CA GLN A 51 -30.68 -22.28 29.07
C GLN A 51 -30.74 -22.05 30.59
N GLN A 52 -29.60 -21.97 31.28
CA GLN A 52 -29.55 -21.85 32.75
C GLN A 52 -29.40 -20.41 33.25
N ILE A 53 -29.36 -19.41 32.36
CA ILE A 53 -29.23 -18.01 32.75
C ILE A 53 -30.62 -17.40 32.96
N ASP A 54 -30.80 -16.74 34.11
CA ASP A 54 -32.02 -16.01 34.41
C ASP A 54 -32.29 -14.90 33.37
N PRO A 55 -33.52 -14.74 32.86
CA PRO A 55 -33.84 -13.75 31.82
C PRO A 55 -33.48 -12.31 32.18
N LYS A 56 -33.51 -11.93 33.46
CA LYS A 56 -33.14 -10.58 33.91
C LYS A 56 -31.62 -10.39 33.80
N LEU A 57 -30.84 -11.40 34.16
CA LEU A 57 -29.40 -11.42 33.97
C LEU A 57 -29.03 -11.44 32.48
N GLN A 58 -29.74 -12.24 31.67
CA GLN A 58 -29.56 -12.27 30.22
C GLN A 58 -29.75 -10.88 29.60
N ASN A 59 -30.88 -10.22 29.87
CA ASN A 59 -31.14 -8.86 29.39
C ASN A 59 -30.09 -7.85 29.86
N LYS A 60 -29.59 -8.01 31.09
CA LYS A 60 -28.54 -7.16 31.66
C LYS A 60 -27.21 -7.36 30.93
N ILE A 61 -26.84 -8.61 30.62
CA ILE A 61 -25.64 -8.92 29.84
C ILE A 61 -25.79 -8.34 28.43
N GLU A 62 -26.90 -8.58 27.73
CA GLU A 62 -27.15 -8.02 26.39
C GLU A 62 -27.04 -6.48 26.38
N ALA A 63 -27.63 -5.80 27.39
CA ALA A 63 -27.55 -4.35 27.51
C ALA A 63 -26.12 -3.84 27.80
N ILE A 64 -25.34 -4.57 28.61
CA ILE A 64 -23.94 -4.25 28.90
C ILE A 64 -23.08 -4.45 27.65
N LEU A 65 -23.22 -5.59 26.97
CA LEU A 65 -22.49 -5.89 25.73
C LEU A 65 -22.79 -4.83 24.66
N GLY A 66 -24.07 -4.51 24.45
CA GLY A 66 -24.48 -3.48 23.49
C GLY A 66 -24.01 -2.06 23.88
N ARG A 67 -23.88 -1.74 25.17
CA ARG A 67 -23.27 -0.46 25.60
C ARG A 67 -21.77 -0.42 25.38
N VAL A 68 -21.05 -1.49 25.69
CA VAL A 68 -19.60 -1.59 25.47
C VAL A 68 -19.32 -1.45 23.97
N GLU A 69 -20.05 -2.17 23.14
CA GLU A 69 -19.94 -2.10 21.68
C GLU A 69 -20.27 -0.70 21.14
N ASN A 70 -21.37 -0.08 21.58
CA ASN A 70 -21.70 1.30 21.20
C ASN A 70 -20.63 2.30 21.65
N THR A 71 -20.07 2.13 22.85
CA THR A 71 -19.04 3.03 23.39
C THR A 71 -17.72 2.89 22.63
N LEU A 72 -17.32 1.65 22.31
CA LEU A 72 -16.16 1.37 21.47
C LEU A 72 -16.36 1.84 20.03
N SER A 73 -17.57 1.70 19.50
CA SER A 73 -17.94 2.19 18.16
C SER A 73 -17.99 3.71 18.07
N GLN A 74 -18.36 4.38 19.15
CA GLN A 74 -18.42 5.85 19.24
C GLN A 74 -17.07 6.49 19.57
N GLN A 75 -16.07 5.72 20.02
CA GLN A 75 -14.68 6.16 20.01
C GLN A 75 -14.18 6.16 18.57
N ALA A 76 -14.61 7.18 17.82
CA ALA A 76 -14.05 7.51 16.52
C ALA A 76 -12.54 7.71 16.70
N ARG A 77 -11.76 6.69 16.33
CA ARG A 77 -10.35 6.86 16.09
C ARG A 77 -10.22 7.83 14.91
N PRO A 78 -9.43 8.91 15.01
CA PRO A 78 -9.07 9.74 13.86
C PRO A 78 -8.40 8.95 12.72
N LEU A 79 -8.00 7.69 12.98
CA LEU A 79 -7.26 6.81 12.07
C LEU A 79 -7.99 6.54 10.75
N SER A 80 -9.31 6.31 10.75
CA SER A 80 -9.97 5.78 9.54
C SER A 80 -10.11 6.79 8.40
N ALA A 81 -10.30 8.07 8.70
CA ALA A 81 -10.50 9.10 7.67
C ALA A 81 -9.28 9.29 6.75
N ASN A 82 -8.08 8.98 7.26
CA ASN A 82 -6.81 9.15 6.53
C ASN A 82 -6.14 7.82 6.19
N SER A 83 -6.75 6.69 6.57
CA SER A 83 -6.19 5.36 6.36
C SER A 83 -6.09 5.04 4.86
N LYS A 84 -5.05 4.29 4.51
CA LYS A 84 -4.74 3.92 3.13
C LYS A 84 -4.24 2.49 3.08
N LEU A 85 -4.42 1.80 1.97
CA LEU A 85 -3.98 0.42 1.85
C LEU A 85 -3.50 0.11 0.43
N ILE A 86 -2.45 -0.69 0.34
CA ILE A 86 -1.86 -1.16 -0.91
C ILE A 86 -1.59 -2.66 -0.80
N GLY A 87 -1.93 -3.40 -1.83
CA GLY A 87 -1.75 -4.84 -1.84
C GLY A 87 -1.71 -5.43 -3.24
N LYS A 88 -1.53 -6.75 -3.25
CA LYS A 88 -1.61 -7.57 -4.45
C LYS A 88 -3.02 -8.15 -4.54
N LEU A 89 -3.70 -7.88 -5.64
CA LEU A 89 -5.04 -8.38 -5.89
C LEU A 89 -4.96 -9.67 -6.71
N GLN A 90 -5.63 -10.71 -6.24
CA GLN A 90 -5.67 -12.02 -6.89
C GLN A 90 -7.06 -12.64 -6.80
N ARG A 91 -7.39 -13.53 -7.72
CA ARG A 91 -8.70 -14.17 -7.76
C ARG A 91 -8.88 -15.13 -6.59
N ALA A 92 -10.04 -15.07 -5.95
CA ALA A 92 -10.36 -15.92 -4.82
C ALA A 92 -11.21 -17.12 -5.25
N TYR A 93 -10.90 -18.30 -4.70
CA TYR A 93 -11.65 -19.52 -4.90
C TYR A 93 -11.91 -20.19 -3.55
N ARG A 94 -13.02 -20.94 -3.44
CA ARG A 94 -13.35 -21.76 -2.25
C ARG A 94 -13.37 -20.95 -0.94
N LEU A 95 -14.08 -19.83 -0.96
CA LEU A 95 -14.24 -18.96 0.19
C LEU A 95 -15.02 -19.65 1.32
N GLN A 96 -14.57 -19.45 2.56
CA GLN A 96 -15.26 -19.88 3.77
C GLN A 96 -15.83 -18.65 4.50
N PRO A 97 -17.15 -18.41 4.49
CA PRO A 97 -17.77 -17.20 5.05
C PRO A 97 -17.29 -16.84 6.46
N GLN A 98 -17.27 -17.83 7.36
CA GLN A 98 -16.89 -17.73 8.77
C GLN A 98 -15.44 -17.26 9.03
N THR A 99 -14.58 -17.26 8.01
CA THR A 99 -13.17 -16.85 8.15
C THR A 99 -12.93 -15.37 7.89
N TRP A 100 -13.98 -14.66 7.43
CA TRP A 100 -13.93 -13.26 7.08
C TRP A 100 -14.74 -12.43 8.07
N LEU A 101 -14.14 -11.35 8.55
CA LEU A 101 -14.71 -10.47 9.55
C LEU A 101 -15.38 -9.27 8.87
N GLN A 102 -16.63 -9.01 9.27
CA GLN A 102 -17.36 -7.76 8.98
C GLN A 102 -17.33 -6.83 10.20
N PRO A 103 -17.58 -5.51 10.02
CA PRO A 103 -17.58 -4.57 11.14
C PRO A 103 -18.53 -4.98 12.26
N GLU A 104 -19.71 -5.47 11.90
CA GLU A 104 -20.81 -5.81 12.82
C GLU A 104 -20.73 -7.26 13.34
N GLY A 105 -19.71 -8.03 12.94
CA GLY A 105 -19.55 -9.43 13.32
C GLY A 105 -20.48 -10.42 12.60
N ALA A 106 -21.34 -9.95 11.69
CA ALA A 106 -22.19 -10.79 10.87
C ALA A 106 -21.38 -11.63 9.86
N GLU A 107 -21.88 -12.82 9.53
CA GLU A 107 -21.30 -13.64 8.47
C GLU A 107 -21.50 -13.01 7.08
N ILE A 108 -20.49 -13.15 6.22
CA ILE A 108 -20.57 -12.65 4.85
C ILE A 108 -21.52 -13.52 4.02
N ALA A 109 -22.55 -12.90 3.45
CA ALA A 109 -23.36 -13.51 2.41
C ALA A 109 -22.56 -13.59 1.08
N LEU A 110 -22.03 -14.77 0.77
CA LEU A 110 -21.31 -15.01 -0.49
C LEU A 110 -22.28 -15.38 -1.61
N ASP A 111 -22.46 -14.46 -2.57
CA ASP A 111 -23.20 -14.74 -3.81
C ASP A 111 -22.30 -15.53 -4.79
N PRO A 112 -22.70 -16.75 -5.19
CA PRO A 112 -21.93 -17.58 -6.12
C PRO A 112 -21.87 -17.01 -7.55
N ASN A 113 -22.74 -16.06 -7.89
CA ASN A 113 -22.74 -15.40 -9.20
C ASN A 113 -21.78 -14.21 -9.27
N LYS A 114 -21.12 -13.87 -8.16
CA LYS A 114 -20.16 -12.77 -8.09
C LYS A 114 -18.73 -13.26 -8.29
N ASN A 115 -17.92 -12.39 -8.87
CA ASN A 115 -16.49 -12.60 -8.95
C ASN A 115 -15.82 -12.07 -7.68
N TRP A 116 -15.16 -12.97 -6.96
CA TRP A 116 -14.49 -12.67 -5.70
C TRP A 116 -12.98 -12.63 -5.87
N TYR A 117 -12.35 -11.69 -5.19
CA TYR A 117 -10.91 -11.47 -5.18
C TYR A 117 -10.43 -11.26 -3.76
N THR A 118 -9.17 -11.60 -3.50
CA THR A 118 -8.48 -11.23 -2.27
C THR A 118 -7.42 -10.19 -2.59
N LEU A 119 -7.39 -9.12 -1.80
CA LEU A 119 -6.30 -8.18 -1.77
C LEU A 119 -5.39 -8.56 -0.59
N GLU A 120 -4.24 -9.12 -0.89
CA GLU A 120 -3.19 -9.36 0.09
C GLU A 120 -2.51 -8.02 0.41
N VAL A 121 -2.78 -7.49 1.60
CA VAL A 121 -2.29 -6.17 2.00
C VAL A 121 -0.80 -6.27 2.26
N SER A 122 -0.04 -5.51 1.47
CA SER A 122 1.42 -5.41 1.61
C SER A 122 1.83 -4.32 2.59
N ARG A 123 1.05 -3.23 2.61
CA ARG A 123 1.24 -2.06 3.46
C ARG A 123 -0.07 -1.30 3.65
N PHE A 124 -0.21 -0.63 4.78
CA PHE A 124 -1.30 0.30 5.03
C PHE A 124 -0.79 1.50 5.81
N PHE A 125 -1.40 2.67 5.60
CA PHE A 125 -1.13 3.87 6.37
C PHE A 125 -2.15 3.95 7.49
N ASP A 126 -1.71 4.01 8.74
CA ASP A 126 -2.60 4.03 9.91
C ASP A 126 -3.14 5.43 10.24
N GLY A 127 -2.74 6.45 9.49
CA GLY A 127 -3.02 7.86 9.77
C GLY A 127 -1.80 8.64 10.23
N GLU A 128 -0.75 7.95 10.68
CA GLU A 128 0.51 8.54 11.13
C GLU A 128 1.70 8.00 10.33
N GLN A 129 1.77 6.69 10.09
CA GLN A 129 2.88 6.04 9.40
C GLN A 129 2.42 4.84 8.55
N TRP A 130 3.29 4.44 7.62
CA TRP A 130 3.10 3.20 6.87
C TRP A 130 3.51 2.02 7.73
N GLN A 131 2.60 1.06 7.85
CA GLN A 131 2.83 -0.26 8.40
C GLN A 131 3.08 -1.22 7.25
N GLN A 132 3.95 -2.21 7.47
CA GLN A 132 4.30 -3.24 6.48
C GLN A 132 4.24 -4.64 7.08
N VAL A 133 4.07 -5.63 6.22
CA VAL A 133 4.09 -7.06 6.61
C VAL A 133 5.47 -7.46 7.18
N PRO A 134 5.55 -8.30 8.23
CA PRO A 134 4.44 -8.81 9.04
C PRO A 134 3.86 -7.73 9.96
N PHE A 135 2.53 -7.61 9.97
CA PHE A 135 1.83 -6.65 10.80
C PHE A 135 1.72 -7.14 12.24
N ASN A 136 1.93 -6.23 13.20
CA ASN A 136 1.73 -6.47 14.62
C ASN A 136 0.58 -5.58 15.13
N LEU A 137 -0.65 -6.11 15.08
CA LEU A 137 -1.86 -5.36 15.46
C LEU A 137 -2.38 -5.86 16.81
N ASP A 138 -2.51 -4.94 17.78
CA ASP A 138 -3.23 -5.19 19.02
C ASP A 138 -4.74 -5.03 18.80
N LEU A 139 -5.43 -6.15 18.60
CA LEU A 139 -6.88 -6.21 18.44
C LEU A 139 -7.61 -6.50 19.77
N SER A 140 -6.91 -6.71 20.88
CA SER A 140 -7.47 -7.21 22.15
C SER A 140 -8.55 -6.32 22.78
N LYS A 141 -8.52 -5.02 22.43
CA LYS A 141 -9.37 -3.99 23.03
C LYS A 141 -10.65 -3.71 22.22
N PHE A 142 -10.84 -4.38 21.09
CA PHE A 142 -11.88 -4.02 20.12
C PHE A 142 -12.53 -5.26 19.51
N VAL A 143 -13.73 -5.10 18.95
CA VAL A 143 -14.33 -6.12 18.08
C VAL A 143 -13.41 -6.28 16.86
N PRO A 144 -12.82 -7.47 16.62
CA PRO A 144 -11.74 -7.61 15.64
C PRO A 144 -12.11 -7.13 14.23
N GLY A 145 -13.32 -7.44 13.76
CA GLY A 145 -13.80 -6.99 12.45
C GLY A 145 -13.87 -5.46 12.35
N GLN A 146 -14.53 -4.81 13.31
CA GLN A 146 -14.63 -3.36 13.35
C GLN A 146 -13.27 -2.67 13.38
N ALA A 147 -12.37 -3.14 14.25
CA ALA A 147 -11.03 -2.58 14.39
C ALA A 147 -10.23 -2.67 13.08
N LEU A 148 -10.25 -3.83 12.43
CA LEU A 148 -9.54 -4.03 11.17
C LEU A 148 -10.09 -3.17 10.04
N TRP A 149 -11.41 -3.04 9.93
CA TRP A 149 -12.04 -2.17 8.94
C TRP A 149 -11.66 -0.69 9.17
N GLN A 150 -11.65 -0.24 10.42
CA GLN A 150 -11.23 1.12 10.78
C GLN A 150 -9.75 1.39 10.51
N ILE A 151 -8.86 0.45 10.86
CA ILE A 151 -7.41 0.55 10.61
C ILE A 151 -7.11 0.65 9.11
N LEU A 152 -7.93 0.01 8.29
CA LEU A 152 -7.79 0.01 6.83
C LEU A 152 -8.58 1.14 6.15
N GLY A 153 -9.38 1.93 6.90
CA GLY A 153 -10.26 2.98 6.36
C GLY A 153 -11.45 2.46 5.54
N LEU A 154 -11.72 1.16 5.60
CA LEU A 154 -12.76 0.49 4.81
C LEU A 154 -14.17 0.76 5.35
N ASP A 155 -14.29 1.18 6.61
CA ASP A 155 -15.54 1.60 7.24
C ASP A 155 -16.08 2.91 6.63
N GLN A 156 -15.18 3.76 6.11
CA GLN A 156 -15.52 5.02 5.47
C GLN A 156 -15.60 4.89 3.94
N ASP A 157 -14.64 4.17 3.36
CA ASP A 157 -14.55 4.00 1.91
C ASP A 157 -14.12 2.56 1.57
N PRO A 158 -15.07 1.64 1.37
CA PRO A 158 -14.76 0.25 1.06
C PRO A 158 -14.31 0.05 -0.39
N GLN A 159 -14.20 1.11 -1.20
CA GLN A 159 -13.88 0.99 -2.61
C GLN A 159 -12.42 0.59 -2.83
N ILE A 160 -12.23 -0.46 -3.62
CA ILE A 160 -10.93 -0.92 -4.08
C ILE A 160 -10.75 -0.53 -5.54
N LEU A 161 -9.60 0.07 -5.83
CA LEU A 161 -9.12 0.37 -7.17
C LEU A 161 -8.01 -0.61 -7.56
N ILE A 162 -7.82 -0.77 -8.86
CA ILE A 162 -6.63 -1.40 -9.43
C ILE A 162 -5.86 -0.39 -10.26
N GLY A 163 -4.55 -0.56 -10.30
CA GLY A 163 -3.68 0.26 -11.13
C GLY A 163 -2.75 -0.58 -11.98
N GLN A 164 -2.43 -0.06 -13.17
CA GLN A 164 -1.33 -0.54 -14.00
C GLN A 164 -0.22 0.51 -13.94
N PRO A 165 0.83 0.29 -13.12
CA PRO A 165 1.94 1.22 -13.02
C PRO A 165 2.66 1.31 -14.36
N ASN A 166 2.72 2.51 -14.94
CA ASN A 166 3.44 2.79 -16.17
C ASN A 166 3.95 4.24 -16.16
N LEU A 167 5.20 4.45 -16.55
CA LEU A 167 5.85 5.78 -16.51
C LEU A 167 5.38 6.75 -17.60
N ALA A 168 4.75 6.25 -18.66
CA ALA A 168 4.27 7.04 -19.79
C ALA A 168 2.75 7.23 -19.75
N GLN A 169 2.01 6.17 -19.44
CA GLN A 169 0.54 6.17 -19.40
C GLN A 169 0.06 5.31 -18.23
N PRO A 170 0.19 5.79 -16.98
CA PRO A 170 -0.32 5.08 -15.83
C PRO A 170 -1.85 5.01 -15.89
N ASN A 171 -2.43 3.90 -15.42
CA ASN A 171 -3.88 3.71 -15.41
C ASN A 171 -4.38 3.37 -13.99
N ILE A 172 -5.57 3.88 -13.65
CA ILE A 172 -6.34 3.55 -12.44
C ILE A 172 -7.77 3.24 -12.85
N GLN A 173 -8.31 2.14 -12.34
CA GLN A 173 -9.68 1.73 -12.60
C GLN A 173 -10.38 1.33 -11.30
N GLY A 174 -11.67 1.68 -11.19
CA GLY A 174 -12.56 1.11 -10.17
C GLY A 174 -12.69 -0.39 -10.34
N PHE A 175 -12.49 -1.14 -9.24
CA PHE A 175 -12.46 -2.60 -9.31
C PHE A 175 -13.62 -3.26 -8.55
N GLY A 176 -13.86 -2.86 -7.31
CA GLY A 176 -14.83 -3.53 -6.45
C GLY A 176 -15.00 -2.90 -5.09
N GLN A 177 -15.71 -3.59 -4.20
CA GLN A 177 -15.88 -3.20 -2.79
C GLN A 177 -15.32 -4.26 -1.86
N ALA A 178 -14.67 -3.83 -0.79
CA ALA A 178 -14.37 -4.69 0.34
C ALA A 178 -15.68 -5.23 0.95
N ARG A 179 -15.68 -6.52 1.26
CA ARG A 179 -16.81 -7.22 1.91
C ARG A 179 -16.41 -7.91 3.20
N GLY A 180 -15.11 -8.14 3.40
CA GLY A 180 -14.58 -8.79 4.59
C GLY A 180 -13.09 -8.55 4.75
N VAL A 181 -12.61 -8.73 5.96
CA VAL A 181 -11.18 -8.69 6.28
C VAL A 181 -10.78 -9.92 7.07
N GLN A 182 -9.53 -10.35 6.91
CA GLN A 182 -8.93 -11.44 7.65
C GLN A 182 -7.56 -11.00 8.14
N PHE A 183 -7.25 -11.33 9.39
CA PHE A 183 -5.92 -11.17 9.97
C PHE A 183 -5.44 -12.49 10.54
N LYS A 184 -4.35 -13.03 10.00
CA LYS A 184 -3.78 -14.32 10.41
C LYS A 184 -2.28 -14.33 10.22
N ASP A 185 -1.53 -14.80 11.22
CA ASP A 185 -0.07 -14.96 11.16
C ASP A 185 0.66 -13.68 10.70
N GLY A 186 0.21 -12.50 11.16
CA GLY A 186 0.79 -11.21 10.79
C GLY A 186 0.45 -10.74 9.36
N LYS A 187 -0.48 -11.41 8.66
CA LYS A 187 -0.92 -11.04 7.31
C LYS A 187 -2.36 -10.55 7.32
N LEU A 188 -2.58 -9.45 6.62
CA LEU A 188 -3.90 -8.89 6.36
C LEU A 188 -4.36 -9.25 4.96
N THR A 189 -5.62 -9.65 4.84
CA THR A 189 -6.26 -9.93 3.55
C THR A 189 -7.65 -9.31 3.53
N VAL A 190 -7.98 -8.62 2.44
CA VAL A 190 -9.30 -8.03 2.22
C VAL A 190 -10.03 -8.84 1.15
N LEU A 191 -11.25 -9.29 1.44
CA LEU A 191 -12.12 -9.90 0.45
C LEU A 191 -12.83 -8.80 -0.34
N VAL A 192 -12.75 -8.88 -1.66
CA VAL A 192 -13.27 -7.88 -2.59
C VAL A 192 -14.31 -8.52 -3.51
N GLU A 193 -15.51 -7.94 -3.53
CA GLU A 193 -16.52 -8.22 -4.55
C GLU A 193 -16.23 -7.34 -5.77
N SER A 194 -15.93 -7.95 -6.92
CA SER A 194 -15.59 -7.22 -8.14
C SER A 194 -16.82 -6.77 -8.92
N TYR A 195 -16.73 -5.59 -9.51
CA TYR A 195 -17.68 -5.11 -10.53
C TYR A 195 -17.42 -5.70 -11.91
N GLN A 196 -16.27 -6.35 -12.10
CA GLN A 196 -15.82 -6.84 -13.39
C GLN A 196 -16.35 -8.25 -13.64
N SER A 197 -16.83 -8.48 -14.86
CA SER A 197 -17.29 -9.80 -15.32
C SER A 197 -16.13 -10.70 -15.75
N GLN A 198 -15.02 -10.12 -16.18
CA GLN A 198 -13.84 -10.85 -16.65
C GLN A 198 -12.82 -11.04 -15.53
N ALA A 199 -12.10 -12.16 -15.62
CA ALA A 199 -10.97 -12.41 -14.72
C ALA A 199 -9.81 -11.48 -15.08
N ILE A 200 -9.23 -10.83 -14.08
CA ILE A 200 -8.00 -10.07 -14.25
C ILE A 200 -6.78 -10.88 -13.81
N ALA A 201 -5.64 -10.60 -14.41
CA ALA A 201 -4.36 -11.05 -13.91
C ALA A 201 -4.05 -10.38 -12.55
N GLU A 202 -3.12 -10.96 -11.81
CA GLU A 202 -2.63 -10.37 -10.58
C GLU A 202 -2.14 -8.94 -10.83
N THR A 203 -2.63 -8.00 -10.02
CA THR A 203 -2.36 -6.57 -10.22
C THR A 203 -2.23 -5.83 -8.90
N LEU A 204 -1.70 -4.62 -8.98
CA LEU A 204 -1.67 -3.70 -7.84
C LEU A 204 -3.10 -3.28 -7.51
N GLY A 205 -3.52 -3.52 -6.27
CA GLY A 205 -4.80 -3.05 -5.73
C GLY A 205 -4.58 -2.10 -4.55
N PHE A 206 -5.46 -1.12 -4.40
CA PHE A 206 -5.35 -0.09 -3.35
C PHE A 206 -6.69 0.56 -3.04
N GLY A 207 -6.81 1.18 -1.87
CA GLY A 207 -8.01 1.94 -1.49
C GLY A 207 -8.14 3.24 -2.31
N ALA A 208 -9.36 3.75 -2.50
CA ALA A 208 -9.63 4.82 -3.46
C ALA A 208 -8.83 6.13 -3.26
N LYS A 209 -8.48 6.47 -2.01
CA LYS A 209 -7.70 7.67 -1.66
C LYS A 209 -6.23 7.37 -1.37
N THR A 210 -5.75 6.20 -1.76
CA THR A 210 -4.42 5.73 -1.37
C THR A 210 -3.32 6.30 -2.25
N LEU A 211 -3.52 6.38 -3.56
CA LEU A 211 -2.46 6.80 -4.45
C LEU A 211 -2.98 7.53 -5.67
N ARG A 212 -2.15 8.44 -6.17
CA ARG A 212 -2.28 9.08 -7.47
C ARG A 212 -0.98 8.90 -8.24
N TRP A 213 -1.07 8.46 -9.49
CA TRP A 213 0.09 8.39 -10.36
C TRP A 213 0.56 9.78 -10.75
N LEU A 214 1.87 10.01 -10.67
CA LEU A 214 2.52 11.21 -11.17
C LEU A 214 3.02 10.93 -12.58
N ASN A 215 2.56 11.73 -13.54
CA ASN A 215 3.00 11.67 -14.92
C ASN A 215 3.38 13.09 -15.37
N PRO A 216 4.60 13.56 -15.03
CA PRO A 216 5.04 14.89 -15.40
C PRO A 216 5.18 15.01 -16.92
N ASP A 217 4.92 16.20 -17.45
CA ASP A 217 5.08 16.47 -18.87
C ASP A 217 6.54 16.29 -19.29
N ALA A 218 6.73 15.57 -20.39
CA ALA A 218 8.04 15.41 -21.00
C ALA A 218 8.36 16.61 -21.89
N MET A 219 9.62 17.07 -21.82
CA MET A 219 10.17 18.05 -22.74
C MET A 219 11.55 17.61 -23.21
N SER A 220 12.08 18.28 -24.22
CA SER A 220 13.46 18.02 -24.65
C SER A 220 14.47 18.64 -23.68
N ILE A 221 15.65 18.04 -23.54
CA ILE A 221 16.76 18.64 -22.78
C ILE A 221 17.10 20.02 -23.33
N GLN A 222 17.04 20.22 -24.64
CA GLN A 222 17.24 21.52 -25.28
C GLN A 222 16.22 22.58 -24.82
N THR A 223 14.96 22.18 -24.64
CA THR A 223 13.91 23.05 -24.10
C THR A 223 14.20 23.41 -22.66
N LEU A 224 14.61 22.43 -21.83
CA LEU A 224 14.97 22.69 -20.45
C LEU A 224 16.20 23.61 -20.34
N ALA A 225 17.18 23.47 -21.24
CA ALA A 225 18.39 24.30 -21.25
C ALA A 225 18.08 25.79 -21.47
N ALA A 226 17.02 26.10 -22.22
CA ALA A 226 16.56 27.46 -22.42
C ALA A 226 15.89 28.07 -21.18
N LEU A 227 15.41 27.23 -20.26
CA LEU A 227 14.73 27.64 -19.02
C LEU A 227 15.71 27.66 -17.83
N GLU A 228 16.50 26.60 -17.67
CA GLU A 228 17.38 26.34 -16.53
C GLU A 228 18.79 25.93 -17.02
N PRO A 229 19.57 26.85 -17.63
CA PRO A 229 20.81 26.51 -18.32
C PRO A 229 21.85 25.86 -17.39
N ALA A 230 22.10 26.45 -16.22
CA ALA A 230 23.09 25.95 -15.28
C ALA A 230 22.76 24.54 -14.75
N TRP A 231 21.48 24.22 -14.58
CA TRP A 231 21.06 22.89 -14.16
C TRP A 231 21.28 21.86 -15.27
N VAL A 232 20.96 22.23 -16.52
CA VAL A 232 21.17 21.35 -17.67
C VAL A 232 22.64 21.10 -17.94
N ASP A 233 23.51 22.09 -17.77
CA ASP A 233 24.97 21.92 -17.93
C ASP A 233 25.50 20.79 -17.01
N GLU A 234 25.07 20.78 -15.75
CA GLU A 234 25.41 19.71 -14.81
C GLU A 234 24.78 18.37 -15.19
N ILE A 235 23.50 18.36 -15.60
CA ILE A 235 22.81 17.13 -16.04
C ILE A 235 23.53 16.49 -17.24
N VAL A 236 23.83 17.24 -18.30
CA VAL A 236 24.42 16.66 -19.52
C VAL A 236 25.84 16.16 -19.27
N LEU A 237 26.61 16.88 -18.45
CA LEU A 237 27.96 16.46 -18.07
C LEU A 237 27.93 15.18 -17.22
N ASN A 238 27.04 15.12 -16.22
CA ASN A 238 26.92 13.95 -15.35
C ASN A 238 26.29 12.76 -16.07
N LEU A 239 25.37 12.99 -17.02
CA LEU A 239 24.88 11.96 -17.94
C LEU A 239 26.01 11.38 -18.77
N TRP A 240 26.85 12.22 -19.39
CA TRP A 240 28.00 11.76 -20.17
C TRP A 240 28.95 10.91 -19.31
N ARG A 241 29.31 11.41 -18.12
CA ARG A 241 30.19 10.70 -17.18
C ARG A 241 29.62 9.34 -16.80
N HIS A 242 28.31 9.27 -16.54
CA HIS A 242 27.65 8.03 -16.15
C HIS A 242 27.57 7.02 -17.29
N LEU A 243 27.25 7.47 -18.52
CA LEU A 243 27.25 6.62 -19.70
C LEU A 243 28.65 6.05 -19.97
N ARG A 244 29.70 6.85 -19.79
CA ARG A 244 31.08 6.38 -19.87
C ARG A 244 31.42 5.35 -18.78
N ALA A 245 31.05 5.61 -17.53
CA ALA A 245 31.27 4.69 -16.42
C ALA A 245 30.50 3.36 -16.58
N SER A 246 29.44 3.36 -17.41
CA SER A 246 28.64 2.18 -17.74
C SER A 246 29.10 1.48 -19.03
N ASP A 247 30.28 1.81 -19.57
CA ASP A 247 30.83 1.29 -20.84
C ASP A 247 29.93 1.52 -22.07
N LEU A 248 29.04 2.52 -22.01
CA LEU A 248 28.18 2.93 -23.13
C LEU A 248 28.82 4.04 -23.97
N ARG A 249 29.94 4.59 -23.51
CA ARG A 249 30.79 5.58 -24.19
C ARG A 249 32.25 5.29 -23.94
N PHE A 250 33.09 5.60 -24.93
CA PHE A 250 34.52 5.21 -24.92
C PHE A 250 35.46 6.42 -24.99
N GLU A 251 34.94 7.63 -25.16
CA GLU A 251 35.74 8.84 -25.21
C GLU A 251 36.45 9.10 -23.86
N GLY A 252 37.75 9.38 -23.92
CA GLY A 252 38.58 9.56 -22.72
C GLY A 252 38.36 10.87 -21.97
N ILE A 253 37.90 11.91 -22.67
CA ILE A 253 37.74 13.29 -22.18
C ILE A 253 36.31 13.74 -22.51
N ALA A 254 35.67 14.43 -21.58
CA ALA A 254 34.34 15.00 -21.81
C ALA A 254 34.39 16.03 -22.96
N PRO A 255 33.51 15.92 -23.96
CA PRO A 255 33.32 16.98 -24.96
C PRO A 255 32.93 18.31 -24.32
N PRO A 256 33.14 19.44 -25.02
CA PRO A 256 32.57 20.73 -24.61
C PRO A 256 31.05 20.65 -24.44
N GLU A 257 30.49 21.42 -23.51
CA GLU A 257 29.06 21.42 -23.17
C GLU A 257 28.15 21.63 -24.38
N ALA A 258 28.51 22.55 -25.29
CA ALA A 258 27.76 22.78 -26.52
C ALA A 258 27.59 21.50 -27.37
N ASN A 259 28.62 20.64 -27.42
CA ASN A 259 28.57 19.38 -28.15
C ASN A 259 27.71 18.35 -27.41
N LEU A 260 27.76 18.34 -26.07
CA LEU A 260 26.90 17.46 -25.27
C LEU A 260 25.43 17.85 -25.42
N LEU A 261 25.12 19.14 -25.47
CA LEU A 261 23.77 19.63 -25.68
C LEU A 261 23.28 19.36 -27.11
N GLU A 262 24.15 19.47 -28.13
CA GLU A 262 23.79 19.05 -29.50
C GLU A 262 23.43 17.56 -29.56
N GLU A 263 24.16 16.72 -28.82
CA GLU A 263 23.96 15.27 -28.81
C GLU A 263 22.74 14.82 -27.98
N PHE A 264 22.60 15.34 -26.77
CA PHE A 264 21.54 14.96 -25.83
C PHE A 264 20.29 15.85 -25.92
N GLY A 265 20.36 16.99 -26.60
CA GLY A 265 19.32 18.02 -26.58
C GLY A 265 17.94 17.52 -27.00
N ALA A 266 17.89 16.56 -27.93
CA ALA A 266 16.64 15.94 -28.38
C ALA A 266 16.06 14.89 -27.43
N TRP A 267 16.80 14.46 -26.40
CA TRP A 267 16.34 13.47 -25.43
C TRP A 267 15.24 14.04 -24.57
N GLN A 268 14.32 13.18 -24.15
CA GLN A 268 13.22 13.57 -23.29
C GLN A 268 13.68 13.58 -21.83
N ILE A 269 13.28 14.64 -21.14
CA ILE A 269 13.50 14.87 -19.72
C ILE A 269 12.16 15.26 -19.08
N GLN A 270 11.96 14.82 -17.85
CA GLN A 270 10.75 15.06 -17.08
C GLN A 270 11.13 15.63 -15.71
N PRO A 271 10.97 16.96 -15.53
CA PRO A 271 11.10 17.60 -14.22
C PRO A 271 10.00 17.10 -13.27
N ILE A 272 10.38 16.64 -12.08
CA ILE A 272 9.45 16.13 -11.07
C ILE A 272 10.03 16.27 -9.66
N GLU A 273 9.22 16.71 -8.71
CA GLU A 273 9.61 16.78 -7.30
C GLU A 273 9.57 15.38 -6.65
N LEU A 274 10.70 14.96 -6.08
CA LEU A 274 10.88 13.67 -5.40
C LEU A 274 11.56 13.80 -4.03
N THR A 275 12.26 14.90 -3.72
CA THR A 275 13.16 15.00 -2.54
C THR A 275 12.65 15.87 -1.39
N GLY A 276 11.50 16.52 -1.54
CA GLY A 276 10.88 17.42 -0.56
C GLY A 276 11.59 18.77 -0.41
N ASN A 277 12.49 19.15 -1.33
CA ASN A 277 13.20 20.43 -1.32
C ASN A 277 12.46 21.56 -2.06
N ASN A 278 11.30 21.26 -2.66
CA ASN A 278 10.53 22.16 -3.55
C ASN A 278 11.25 22.53 -4.86
N HIS A 279 12.25 21.75 -5.26
CA HIS A 279 12.91 21.84 -6.56
C HIS A 279 12.67 20.55 -7.35
N PRO A 280 12.55 20.61 -8.68
CA PRO A 280 12.36 19.41 -9.46
C PRO A 280 13.67 18.64 -9.60
N GLU A 281 13.57 17.31 -9.53
CA GLU A 281 14.55 16.39 -10.07
C GLU A 281 14.28 16.11 -11.55
N ALA A 282 15.33 15.75 -12.29
CA ALA A 282 15.26 15.48 -13.72
C ALA A 282 15.26 13.98 -13.98
N ARG A 283 14.11 13.43 -14.39
CA ARG A 283 14.02 12.06 -14.89
C ARG A 283 14.38 12.01 -16.38
N VAL A 284 15.35 11.18 -16.73
CA VAL A 284 15.76 10.90 -18.12
C VAL A 284 15.65 9.41 -18.38
N THR A 285 15.06 9.05 -19.51
CA THR A 285 15.02 7.66 -19.97
C THR A 285 16.00 7.48 -21.11
N VAL A 286 16.95 6.56 -20.93
CA VAL A 286 17.92 6.16 -21.95
C VAL A 286 17.51 4.82 -22.54
N TYR A 287 17.78 4.63 -23.84
CA TYR A 287 17.39 3.42 -24.54
C TYR A 287 18.62 2.70 -25.05
N LEU A 288 18.69 1.40 -24.81
CA LEU A 288 19.70 0.53 -25.40
C LEU A 288 19.05 -0.36 -26.46
N ASP A 289 19.74 -0.60 -27.57
CA ASP A 289 19.35 -1.58 -28.57
C ASP A 289 19.58 -3.02 -28.07
N SER A 290 19.18 -3.99 -28.89
CA SER A 290 19.36 -5.42 -28.60
C SER A 290 20.83 -5.87 -28.45
N ARG A 291 21.78 -5.03 -28.87
CA ARG A 291 23.23 -5.23 -28.73
C ARG A 291 23.82 -4.46 -27.54
N GLY A 292 22.99 -3.80 -26.74
CA GLY A 292 23.41 -3.02 -25.58
C GLY A 292 24.02 -1.67 -25.93
N LYS A 293 23.85 -1.18 -27.16
CA LYS A 293 24.35 0.15 -27.58
C LYS A 293 23.29 1.21 -27.36
N LEU A 294 23.75 2.43 -27.06
CA LEU A 294 22.87 3.58 -26.88
C LEU A 294 22.10 3.88 -28.18
N ALA A 295 20.78 3.92 -28.10
CA ALA A 295 19.92 4.26 -29.22
C ALA A 295 19.81 5.79 -29.36
N VAL A 296 19.80 6.26 -30.61
CA VAL A 296 19.59 7.68 -30.90
C VAL A 296 18.10 8.04 -30.90
N PRO A 297 17.72 9.26 -30.47
CA PRO A 297 16.32 9.68 -30.34
C PRO A 297 15.45 9.50 -31.58
N SER A 298 16.03 9.65 -32.77
CA SER A 298 15.35 9.49 -34.06
C SER A 298 14.85 8.07 -34.35
N LEU A 299 15.29 7.06 -33.59
CA LEU A 299 14.84 5.66 -33.71
C LEU A 299 13.63 5.34 -32.81
N ILE A 300 13.27 6.22 -31.87
CA ILE A 300 12.23 5.97 -30.84
C ILE A 300 10.79 6.05 -31.42
N GLY A 301 10.64 6.36 -32.72
CA GLY A 301 9.34 6.61 -33.36
C GLY A 301 8.75 5.48 -34.23
N SER A 302 9.52 4.47 -34.65
CA SER A 302 9.09 3.59 -35.77
C SER A 302 8.93 2.09 -35.47
N ASP A 303 9.64 1.51 -34.50
CA ASP A 303 9.39 0.13 -34.03
C ASP A 303 10.16 -0.13 -32.72
N ASN A 304 9.58 0.30 -31.58
CA ASN A 304 10.25 0.28 -30.27
C ASN A 304 10.33 -1.11 -29.62
N SER A 305 9.89 -2.16 -30.31
CA SER A 305 9.83 -3.53 -29.76
C SER A 305 11.20 -4.12 -29.39
N GLN A 306 12.30 -3.53 -29.86
CA GLN A 306 13.67 -3.99 -29.60
C GLN A 306 14.49 -3.10 -28.66
N LEU A 307 13.94 -1.97 -28.20
CA LEU A 307 14.67 -1.06 -27.32
C LEU A 307 14.38 -1.37 -25.85
N ARG A 308 15.43 -1.41 -25.04
CA ARG A 308 15.32 -1.52 -23.58
C ARG A 308 15.51 -0.15 -22.95
N ALA A 309 14.50 0.31 -22.22
CA ALA A 309 14.52 1.56 -21.48
C ALA A 309 15.22 1.41 -20.13
N TYR A 310 15.99 2.43 -19.74
CA TYR A 310 16.61 2.57 -18.42
C TYR A 310 16.39 3.99 -17.90
N ASN A 311 15.92 4.10 -16.68
CA ASN A 311 15.63 5.38 -16.03
C ASN A 311 16.81 5.86 -15.21
N LEU A 312 17.11 7.14 -15.37
CA LEU A 312 18.07 7.92 -14.60
C LEU A 312 17.32 9.08 -13.94
N ILE A 313 17.69 9.43 -12.71
CA ILE A 313 17.15 10.62 -12.04
C ILE A 313 18.33 11.44 -11.54
N PHE A 314 18.35 12.71 -11.94
CA PHE A 314 19.32 13.70 -11.50
C PHE A 314 18.67 14.64 -10.47
N GLY A 315 19.43 15.01 -9.44
CA GLY A 315 19.05 15.96 -8.41
C GLY A 315 18.82 17.37 -8.97
N ASP A 316 18.34 18.25 -8.11
CA ASP A 316 18.24 19.70 -8.36
C ASP A 316 19.61 20.36 -8.59
N THR A 317 20.71 19.73 -8.15
CA THR A 317 22.09 20.16 -8.46
C THR A 317 22.71 19.45 -9.66
N GLY A 318 21.92 18.62 -10.37
CA GLY A 318 22.35 17.88 -11.56
C GLY A 318 23.17 16.62 -11.26
N GLU A 319 23.34 16.24 -10.00
CA GLU A 319 24.00 15.01 -9.59
C GLU A 319 23.12 13.79 -9.82
N LEU A 320 23.70 12.65 -10.19
CA LEU A 320 22.93 11.43 -10.39
C LEU A 320 22.53 10.81 -9.03
N ILE A 321 21.23 10.78 -8.73
CA ILE A 321 20.68 10.24 -7.46
C ILE A 321 20.02 8.87 -7.61
N TYR A 322 19.72 8.45 -8.85
CA TYR A 322 19.21 7.11 -9.15
C TYR A 322 19.59 6.68 -10.56
N SER A 323 19.96 5.40 -10.73
CA SER A 323 20.23 4.82 -12.04
C SER A 323 19.90 3.35 -12.12
N GLU A 324 19.17 2.97 -13.17
CA GLU A 324 18.95 1.55 -13.53
C GLU A 324 20.13 0.89 -14.23
N LEU A 325 21.02 1.67 -14.86
CA LEU A 325 22.22 1.13 -15.51
C LEU A 325 23.19 0.51 -14.50
N SER A 326 23.22 1.06 -13.27
CA SER A 326 24.08 0.59 -12.19
C SER A 326 23.46 -0.55 -11.36
N GLN A 327 22.18 -0.87 -11.55
CA GLN A 327 21.47 -1.83 -10.69
C GLN A 327 21.57 -3.25 -11.21
N THR A 328 22.30 -4.09 -10.48
CA THR A 328 22.28 -5.56 -10.64
C THR A 328 21.08 -6.12 -9.88
N GLY A 329 19.91 -6.26 -10.51
CA GLY A 329 18.76 -6.77 -9.73
C GLY A 329 17.41 -6.94 -10.41
N GLY A 330 17.23 -6.53 -11.66
CA GLY A 330 16.00 -6.83 -12.43
C GLY A 330 14.73 -6.07 -12.00
N SER A 331 14.74 -5.34 -10.89
CA SER A 331 13.65 -4.41 -10.54
C SER A 331 13.75 -3.14 -11.37
N THR A 332 12.74 -2.86 -12.19
CA THR A 332 12.66 -1.63 -12.98
C THR A 332 11.68 -0.65 -12.36
N LEU A 333 11.98 0.65 -12.46
CA LEU A 333 11.06 1.73 -12.18
C LEU A 333 9.91 1.63 -13.18
N THR A 334 8.70 1.48 -12.66
CA THR A 334 7.48 1.28 -13.44
C THR A 334 6.53 2.46 -13.34
N ALA A 335 6.57 3.22 -12.24
CA ALA A 335 5.77 4.43 -12.07
C ALA A 335 6.36 5.31 -10.97
N ILE A 336 5.81 6.53 -10.85
CA ILE A 336 6.02 7.42 -9.72
C ILE A 336 4.64 7.72 -9.14
N ALA A 337 4.50 7.66 -7.81
CA ALA A 337 3.22 7.80 -7.13
C ALA A 337 3.29 8.79 -5.98
N ASP A 338 2.26 9.62 -5.86
CA ASP A 338 1.93 10.34 -4.65
C ASP A 338 0.96 9.47 -3.84
N LEU A 339 1.37 9.08 -2.64
CA LEU A 339 0.60 8.17 -1.77
C LEU A 339 -0.41 8.90 -0.87
N GLN A 340 -0.69 10.17 -1.16
CA GLN A 340 -1.76 10.97 -0.53
C GLN A 340 -1.68 11.08 1.00
N ASP A 341 -0.52 10.77 1.57
CA ASP A 341 -0.24 10.74 3.02
C ASP A 341 0.52 11.98 3.49
N GLY A 342 0.71 12.97 2.60
CA GLY A 342 1.48 14.18 2.86
C GLY A 342 3.00 13.98 2.78
N GLY A 343 3.47 12.77 2.47
CA GLY A 343 4.89 12.49 2.26
C GLY A 343 5.38 12.82 0.85
N MET A 344 6.68 12.64 0.63
CA MET A 344 7.30 12.77 -0.69
C MET A 344 6.75 11.73 -1.68
N ALA A 345 6.89 12.03 -2.97
CA ALA A 345 6.59 11.09 -4.03
C ALA A 345 7.43 9.81 -3.88
N SER A 346 6.84 8.70 -4.32
CA SER A 346 7.42 7.37 -4.21
C SER A 346 7.73 6.81 -5.58
N LEU A 347 8.93 6.26 -5.74
CA LEU A 347 9.32 5.46 -6.88
C LEU A 347 8.72 4.06 -6.74
N VAL A 348 8.04 3.58 -7.79
CA VAL A 348 7.37 2.28 -7.78
C VAL A 348 8.08 1.31 -8.70
N PHE A 349 8.52 0.20 -8.13
CA PHE A 349 9.28 -0.83 -8.82
C PHE A 349 8.47 -2.10 -8.93
N ARG A 350 8.70 -2.86 -10.01
CA ARG A 350 8.17 -4.20 -10.16
C ARG A 350 9.32 -5.19 -10.24
N ASP A 351 9.28 -6.24 -9.42
CA ASP A 351 10.24 -7.33 -9.50
C ASP A 351 9.84 -8.36 -10.57
N ASN A 352 10.71 -9.35 -10.81
CA ASN A 352 10.46 -10.43 -11.77
C ASN A 352 9.32 -11.37 -11.36
N ALA A 353 8.96 -11.41 -10.06
CA ALA A 353 7.83 -12.18 -9.55
C ALA A 353 6.51 -11.40 -9.63
N GLY A 354 6.55 -10.16 -10.14
CA GLY A 354 5.40 -9.29 -10.31
C GLY A 354 4.98 -8.53 -9.06
N ASN A 355 5.77 -8.56 -7.98
CA ASN A 355 5.51 -7.79 -6.77
C ASN A 355 5.91 -6.33 -6.95
N TYR A 356 5.17 -5.44 -6.30
CA TYR A 356 5.45 -4.02 -6.31
C TYR A 356 6.14 -3.59 -5.02
N THR A 357 7.21 -2.81 -5.16
CA THR A 357 7.88 -2.15 -4.04
C THR A 357 7.85 -0.64 -4.24
N PHE A 358 7.79 0.10 -3.14
CA PHE A 358 7.70 1.54 -3.14
C PHE A 358 8.88 2.09 -2.36
N LYS A 359 9.60 3.04 -2.95
CA LYS A 359 10.75 3.68 -2.32
C LYS A 359 10.58 5.19 -2.29
N ARG A 360 10.96 5.79 -1.16
CA ARG A 360 10.96 7.23 -0.95
C ARG A 360 12.35 7.76 -0.73
N TRP A 361 12.54 9.02 -1.06
CA TRP A 361 13.78 9.72 -0.77
C TRP A 361 14.01 9.82 0.74
N GLN A 362 15.23 9.50 1.18
CA GLN A 362 15.66 9.66 2.55
C GLN A 362 16.79 10.70 2.62
N ASN A 363 16.46 11.91 3.06
CA ASN A 363 17.39 13.04 3.15
C ASN A 363 18.72 12.71 3.86
N SER A 364 18.67 11.98 4.98
CA SER A 364 19.86 11.64 5.77
C SER A 364 20.88 10.78 5.02
N GLN A 365 20.42 9.99 4.04
CA GLN A 365 21.25 9.06 3.28
C GLN A 365 21.39 9.44 1.81
N ARG A 366 20.66 10.47 1.36
CA ARG A 366 20.56 10.89 -0.04
C ARG A 366 20.31 9.73 -0.99
N THR A 367 19.32 8.90 -0.67
CA THR A 367 18.99 7.70 -1.46
C THR A 367 17.53 7.32 -1.31
N PHE A 368 17.01 6.54 -2.28
CA PHE A 368 15.66 5.99 -2.24
C PHE A 368 15.62 4.68 -1.44
N LYS A 369 14.77 4.60 -0.41
CA LYS A 369 14.62 3.44 0.48
C LYS A 369 13.18 2.98 0.57
N ASP A 370 13.02 1.69 0.83
CA ASP A 370 11.73 1.14 1.23
C ASP A 370 11.25 1.83 2.52
N PHE A 371 9.95 2.05 2.62
CA PHE A 371 9.28 2.65 3.77
C PHE A 371 8.08 1.80 4.16
#